data_AF-G2RBP2-F1
#
_entry.id   AF-G2RBP2-F1
#
_cell.length_a   1.000
_cell.length_b   1.000
_cell.length_c   1.000
_cell.angle_alpha   90.00
_cell.angle_beta   90.00
_cell.angle_gamma   90.00
#
_symmetry.space_group_name_H-M   'P 1'
#
loop_
_entity.id
_entity.type
_entity.pdbx_description
1 polymer ?
#
loop_
_entity_poly.entity_id
_entity_poly.type
_entity_poly.pdbx_seq_one_letter_code
_entity_poly.pdbx_strand_id
1 'polypeptide(L)'
;MLSPLLLGLSLALLAAHALRRALASPLNKIPGPWHAKFTSLVLKWHEFRANRTRYIHHLHLKYGPAVRIAPSEIAFASAAAVKEIYCSGGSGYDKTEFYDLFKVYGRRYIKIR
;
A
#
# COMPACT_ATOMS: atom_id res chain seq x y z
N MET A 1 23.19 16.39 -23.40
CA MET A 1 23.12 14.92 -23.22
C MET A 1 23.27 14.65 -21.73
N LEU A 2 22.32 13.97 -21.09
CA LEU A 2 22.42 13.65 -19.66
C LEU A 2 23.60 12.71 -19.46
N SER A 3 24.57 13.09 -18.63
CA SER A 3 25.77 12.28 -18.42
C SER A 3 25.40 10.96 -17.70
N PRO A 4 25.98 9.83 -18.10
CA PRO A 4 25.66 8.52 -17.50
C PRO A 4 25.94 8.47 -15.99
N LEU A 5 26.87 9.32 -15.51
CA LEU A 5 27.18 9.47 -14.08
C LEU A 5 26.02 10.09 -13.29
N LEU A 6 25.30 11.06 -13.86
CA LEU A 6 24.12 11.67 -13.20
C LEU A 6 22.94 10.69 -13.15
N LEU A 7 22.77 9.86 -14.19
CA LEU A 7 21.78 8.79 -14.19
C LEU A 7 22.11 7.72 -13.15
N GLY A 8 23.37 7.30 -13.05
CA GLY A 8 23.82 6.35 -12.01
C GLY A 8 23.60 6.90 -10.59
N LEU A 9 23.98 8.15 -10.35
CA LEU A 9 23.82 8.80 -9.06
C LEU A 9 22.33 8.95 -8.66
N SER A 10 21.49 9.39 -9.58
CA SER A 10 20.05 9.54 -9.32
C SER A 10 19.38 8.19 -9.01
N LEU A 11 19.72 7.13 -9.74
CA LEU A 11 19.22 5.79 -9.47
C LEU A 11 19.67 5.28 -8.09
N ALA A 12 20.94 5.52 -7.72
CA ALA A 12 21.48 5.16 -6.42
C ALA A 12 20.77 5.90 -5.27
N LEU A 13 20.49 7.20 -5.42
CA LEU A 13 19.76 8.00 -4.43
C LEU A 13 18.32 7.51 -4.26
N LEU A 14 17.62 7.17 -5.35
CA LEU A 14 16.28 6.60 -5.30
C LEU A 14 16.26 5.24 -4.60
N ALA A 15 17.23 4.37 -4.91
CA ALA A 15 17.37 3.07 -4.26
C ALA A 15 17.66 3.21 -2.76
N ALA A 16 18.57 4.11 -2.38
CA ALA A 16 18.88 4.40 -0.97
C ALA A 16 17.66 4.96 -0.23
N HIS A 17 16.88 5.85 -0.87
CA HIS A 17 15.66 6.39 -0.28
C HIS A 17 14.59 5.30 -0.08
N ALA A 18 14.37 4.44 -1.08
CA ALA A 18 13.44 3.32 -0.99
C ALA A 18 13.86 2.33 0.10
N LEU A 19 15.15 2.01 0.20
CA LEU A 19 15.71 1.14 1.23
C LEU A 19 15.52 1.73 2.63
N ARG A 20 15.83 3.02 2.81
CA ARG A 20 15.63 3.71 4.09
C ARG A 20 14.17 3.70 4.51
N ARG A 21 13.24 3.94 3.59
CA ARG A 21 11.79 3.84 3.85
C ARG A 21 11.36 2.42 4.19
N ALA A 22 11.87 1.43 3.49
CA ALA A 22 11.56 0.02 3.76
C ALA A 22 12.04 -0.38 5.15
N LEU A 23 13.26 -0.02 5.54
CA LEU A 23 13.85 -0.37 6.84
C LEU A 23 13.25 0.41 8.01
N ALA A 24 12.96 1.70 7.84
CA ALA A 24 12.37 2.54 8.88
C ALA A 24 10.84 2.41 9.01
N SER A 25 10.21 1.55 8.19
CA SER A 25 8.76 1.41 8.20
C SER A 25 8.26 0.68 9.46
N PRO A 26 7.29 1.25 10.21
CA PRO A 26 6.66 0.54 11.33
C PRO A 26 5.89 -0.72 10.88
N LEU A 27 5.61 -0.83 9.58
CA LEU A 27 4.89 -1.95 8.96
C LEU A 27 5.77 -3.20 8.74
N ASN A 28 7.04 -3.17 9.16
CA ASN A 28 7.95 -4.32 9.03
C ASN A 28 7.57 -5.52 9.89
N LYS A 29 6.72 -5.33 10.90
CA LYS A 29 6.19 -6.39 11.77
C LYS A 29 5.10 -7.23 11.09
N ILE A 30 4.50 -6.72 10.02
CA ILE A 30 3.38 -7.37 9.33
C ILE A 30 3.93 -8.41 8.35
N PRO A 31 3.42 -9.65 8.36
CA PRO A 31 3.89 -10.69 7.45
C PRO A 31 3.50 -10.36 6.00
N GLY A 32 4.29 -10.84 5.05
CA GLY A 32 4.03 -10.65 3.62
C GLY A 32 5.26 -10.94 2.76
N PRO A 33 5.11 -10.82 1.43
CA PRO A 33 6.22 -11.04 0.50
C PRO A 33 7.38 -10.08 0.75
N TRP A 34 8.61 -10.55 0.60
CA TRP A 34 9.81 -9.73 0.84
C TRP A 34 9.83 -8.48 -0.05
N HIS A 35 9.36 -8.59 -1.30
CA HIS A 35 9.32 -7.48 -2.25
C HIS A 35 8.29 -6.41 -1.87
N ALA A 36 7.24 -6.76 -1.13
CA ALA A 36 6.20 -5.83 -0.70
C ALA A 36 6.76 -4.77 0.27
N LYS A 37 7.94 -4.98 0.86
CA LYS A 37 8.63 -3.97 1.67
C LYS A 37 9.23 -2.84 0.83
N PHE A 38 9.64 -3.15 -0.39
CA PHE A 38 10.43 -2.26 -1.25
C PHE A 38 9.62 -1.67 -2.39
N THR A 39 8.69 -2.43 -2.96
CA THR A 39 8.00 -2.04 -4.19
C THR A 39 6.54 -2.47 -4.23
N SER A 40 5.70 -1.64 -4.85
CA SER A 40 4.31 -1.95 -5.21
C SER A 40 4.17 -2.49 -6.64
N LEU A 41 5.27 -2.61 -7.39
CA LEU A 41 5.24 -2.99 -8.81
C LEU A 41 4.60 -4.35 -9.06
N VAL A 42 4.87 -5.36 -8.21
CA VAL A 42 4.26 -6.69 -8.35
C VAL A 42 2.76 -6.64 -8.15
N LEU A 43 2.29 -5.86 -7.16
CA LEU A 43 0.87 -5.67 -6.92
C LEU A 43 0.19 -4.97 -8.11
N LYS A 44 0.83 -3.92 -8.66
CA LYS A 44 0.36 -3.23 -9.87
C LYS A 44 0.34 -4.14 -11.09
N TRP A 45 1.34 -5.01 -11.26
CA TRP A 45 1.35 -6.00 -12.32
C TRP A 45 0.14 -6.93 -12.25
N HIS A 46 -0.22 -7.38 -11.04
CA HIS A 46 -1.43 -8.16 -10.82
C HIS A 46 -2.72 -7.35 -11.02
N GLU A 47 -2.71 -6.05 -10.73
CA GLU A 47 -3.81 -5.12 -11.07
C GLU A 47 -4.03 -5.05 -12.58
N PHE A 48 -2.96 -4.80 -13.35
CA PHE A 48 -3.02 -4.70 -14.81
C PHE A 48 -3.49 -5.99 -15.49
N ARG A 49 -3.26 -7.15 -14.85
CA ARG A 49 -3.73 -8.46 -15.30
C ARG A 49 -5.12 -8.83 -14.76
N ALA A 50 -5.82 -7.89 -14.12
CA ALA A 50 -7.12 -8.10 -13.49
C ALA A 50 -7.16 -9.31 -12.52
N ASN A 51 -6.01 -9.63 -11.89
CA ASN A 51 -5.88 -10.80 -11.02
C ASN A 51 -5.40 -10.45 -9.60
N ARG A 52 -5.42 -9.16 -9.23
CA ARG A 52 -5.08 -8.68 -7.87
C ARG A 52 -5.83 -9.44 -6.79
N THR A 53 -7.14 -9.62 -6.92
CA THR A 53 -7.95 -10.27 -5.88
C THR A 53 -7.49 -11.70 -5.61
N ARG A 54 -7.22 -12.48 -6.67
CA ARG A 54 -6.72 -13.86 -6.54
C ARG A 54 -5.33 -13.89 -5.90
N TYR A 55 -4.46 -12.97 -6.30
CA TYR A 55 -3.13 -12.83 -5.73
C TYR A 55 -3.19 -12.52 -4.23
N ILE A 56 -3.97 -11.51 -3.83
CA ILE A 56 -4.15 -11.14 -2.41
C ILE A 56 -4.80 -12.27 -1.62
N HIS A 57 -5.79 -12.96 -2.18
CA HIS A 57 -6.39 -14.13 -1.54
C HIS A 57 -5.35 -15.22 -1.25
N HIS A 58 -4.50 -15.55 -2.22
CA HIS A 58 -3.41 -16.50 -2.02
C HIS A 58 -2.42 -16.04 -0.94
N LEU A 59 -2.12 -14.75 -0.87
CA LEU A 59 -1.30 -14.19 0.19
C LEU A 59 -1.95 -14.35 1.57
N HIS A 60 -3.26 -14.15 1.70
CA HIS A 60 -3.98 -14.38 2.95
C HIS A 60 -3.97 -15.85 3.38
N LEU A 61 -4.08 -16.79 2.43
CA LEU A 61 -3.95 -18.21 2.72
C LEU A 61 -2.55 -18.57 3.27
N LYS A 62 -1.50 -17.85 2.84
CA LYS A 62 -0.11 -18.13 3.22
C LYS A 62 0.34 -17.40 4.49
N TYR A 63 -0.02 -16.13 4.65
CA TYR A 63 0.50 -15.25 5.71
C TYR A 63 -0.54 -14.90 6.77
N GLY A 64 -1.81 -15.28 6.57
CA GLY A 64 -2.90 -15.09 7.52
C GLY A 64 -3.75 -13.83 7.27
N PRO A 65 -4.48 -13.37 8.28
CA PRO A 65 -5.57 -12.40 8.11
C PRO A 65 -5.11 -10.96 7.83
N ALA A 66 -3.85 -10.62 8.07
CA ALA A 66 -3.27 -9.30 7.81
C ALA A 66 -1.95 -9.46 7.04
N VAL A 67 -1.87 -8.92 5.83
CA VAL A 67 -0.71 -9.14 4.95
C VAL A 67 -0.26 -7.84 4.32
N ARG A 68 1.05 -7.57 4.37
CA ARG A 68 1.64 -6.44 3.66
C ARG A 68 1.71 -6.73 2.16
N ILE A 69 1.05 -5.90 1.36
CA ILE A 69 0.98 -6.06 -0.11
C ILE A 69 1.78 -5.01 -0.87
N ALA A 70 2.09 -3.88 -0.23
CA ALA A 70 2.95 -2.83 -0.76
C ALA A 70 3.71 -2.11 0.38
N PRO A 71 4.67 -1.21 0.08
CA PRO A 71 5.48 -0.56 1.11
C PRO A 71 4.66 0.21 2.14
N SER A 72 3.51 0.74 1.73
CA SER A 72 2.56 1.50 2.55
C SER A 72 1.13 0.94 2.51
N GLU A 73 0.92 -0.30 2.05
CA GLU A 73 -0.41 -0.92 1.96
C GLU A 73 -0.44 -2.29 2.63
N ILE A 74 -1.51 -2.53 3.39
CA ILE A 74 -1.81 -3.79 4.07
C ILE A 74 -3.21 -4.24 3.65
N ALA A 75 -3.34 -5.52 3.30
CA ALA A 75 -4.62 -6.17 3.10
C ALA A 75 -5.06 -6.85 4.39
N PHE A 76 -6.36 -6.75 4.70
CA PHE A 76 -6.99 -7.39 5.85
C PHE A 76 -8.13 -8.28 5.39
N ALA A 77 -8.26 -9.46 6.01
CA ALA A 77 -9.29 -10.46 5.72
C ALA A 77 -10.01 -10.95 6.99
N SER A 78 -10.08 -10.13 8.04
CA SER A 78 -10.81 -10.45 9.28
C SER A 78 -12.08 -9.62 9.44
N ALA A 79 -13.12 -10.21 10.03
CA ALA A 79 -14.38 -9.51 10.30
C ALA A 79 -14.18 -8.31 11.24
N ALA A 80 -13.28 -8.43 12.23
CA ALA A 80 -12.92 -7.34 13.12
C ALA A 80 -12.32 -6.14 12.37
N ALA A 81 -11.38 -6.39 11.43
CA ALA A 81 -10.79 -5.34 10.62
C ALA A 81 -11.81 -4.69 9.66
N VAL A 82 -12.72 -5.49 9.08
CA VAL A 82 -13.80 -4.93 8.24
C VAL A 82 -14.67 -3.98 9.04
N LYS A 83 -15.07 -4.38 10.26
CA LYS A 83 -15.85 -3.51 11.16
C LYS A 83 -15.08 -2.24 11.49
N GLU A 84 -13.82 -2.36 11.86
CA GLU A 84 -12.97 -1.23 12.24
C GLU A 84 -12.73 -0.24 11.10
N ILE A 85 -12.52 -0.73 9.87
CA ILE A 85 -12.16 0.09 8.71
C ILE A 85 -13.40 0.70 8.04
N TYR A 86 -14.53 -0.01 8.01
CA TYR A 86 -15.68 0.36 7.18
C TYR A 86 -16.96 0.71 7.95
N CYS A 87 -17.16 0.22 9.18
CA CYS A 87 -18.42 0.48 9.89
C CYS A 87 -18.43 1.84 10.58
N SER A 88 -19.61 2.44 10.61
CA SER A 88 -19.83 3.74 11.24
C SER A 88 -19.68 3.65 12.76
N GLY A 89 -18.79 4.47 13.33
CA GLY A 89 -18.36 4.38 14.73
C GLY A 89 -17.01 3.69 15.00
N GLY A 90 -16.19 3.41 13.96
CA GLY A 90 -14.79 2.98 14.09
C GLY A 90 -13.78 4.09 14.44
N SER A 91 -12.47 3.79 14.44
CA SER A 91 -11.33 4.65 14.87
C SER A 91 -11.12 6.01 14.17
N GLY A 92 -11.96 6.40 13.20
CA GLY A 92 -11.84 7.69 12.51
C GLY A 92 -10.77 7.74 11.42
N TYR A 93 -10.48 6.62 10.74
CA TYR A 93 -9.55 6.61 9.61
C TYR A 93 -10.05 7.45 8.42
N ASP A 94 -9.19 8.37 7.98
CA ASP A 94 -9.44 9.19 6.81
C ASP A 94 -9.26 8.39 5.51
N LYS A 95 -10.15 8.63 4.54
CA LYS A 95 -9.95 8.14 3.17
C LYS A 95 -8.67 8.72 2.61
N THR A 96 -7.94 7.92 1.83
CA THR A 96 -6.73 8.36 1.10
C THR A 96 -7.02 9.56 0.20
N GLU A 97 -5.98 10.34 -0.11
CA GLU A 97 -6.00 11.50 -1.03
C GLU A 97 -6.61 11.21 -2.41
N PHE A 98 -6.65 9.94 -2.85
CA PHE A 98 -7.42 9.52 -4.03
C PHE A 98 -8.87 10.02 -4.01
N TYR A 99 -9.51 10.04 -2.85
CA TYR A 99 -10.90 10.51 -2.71
C TYR A 99 -11.05 12.03 -2.75
N ASP A 100 -9.93 12.78 -2.75
CA ASP A 100 -9.96 14.23 -2.94
C ASP A 100 -10.41 14.60 -4.35
N LEU A 101 -10.29 13.69 -5.32
CA LEU A 101 -10.86 13.82 -6.67
C LEU A 101 -12.39 13.98 -6.65
N PHE A 102 -13.06 13.51 -5.59
CA PHE A 102 -14.51 13.62 -5.41
C PHE A 102 -14.90 14.72 -4.43
N LYS A 103 -13.99 15.66 -4.11
CA LYS A 103 -14.34 16.87 -3.35
C LYS A 103 -15.20 17.78 -4.21
N VAL A 104 -16.34 18.21 -3.67
CA VAL A 104 -17.17 19.25 -4.28
C VAL A 104 -17.22 20.43 -3.31
N TYR A 105 -17.01 21.66 -3.80
CA TYR A 105 -16.93 22.88 -2.97
C TYR A 105 -16.00 22.77 -1.74
N GLY A 106 -14.84 22.11 -1.90
CA GLY A 106 -13.87 21.94 -0.81
C GLY A 106 -14.28 20.95 0.29
N ARG A 107 -15.44 20.29 0.17
CA ARG A 107 -15.90 19.27 1.13
C ARG A 107 -15.74 17.86 0.58
N ARG A 108 -15.20 16.96 1.41
CA ARG A 108 -15.22 15.50 1.16
C ARG A 108 -16.60 14.96 1.52
N TYR A 109 -17.36 14.51 0.53
CA TYR A 109 -18.68 13.87 0.73
C TYR A 109 -18.54 12.38 1.07
N ILE A 110 -17.52 11.73 0.52
CA ILE A 110 -17.18 10.34 0.85
C ILE A 110 -16.33 10.35 2.13
N LYS A 111 -17.00 10.27 3.28
CA LYS A 111 -16.37 10.07 4.59
C LYS A 111 -16.74 8.69 5.11
N ILE A 112 -15.75 7.97 5.65
CA ILE A 112 -16.05 6.91 6.61
C ILE A 112 -16.28 7.66 7.92
N ARG A 113 -17.51 7.64 8.44
CA ARG A 113 -17.86 8.21 9.74
C ARG A 113 -18.33 7.07 10.59
#